data_AF-A0A327KJN0-F1
#
_entry.id   AF-A0A327KJN0-F1
#
_cell.length_a   1.000
_cell.length_b   1.000
_cell.length_c   1.000
_cell.angle_alpha   90.00
_cell.angle_beta   90.00
_cell.angle_gamma   90.00
#
_symmetry.space_group_name_H-M   'P 1'
#
loop_
_entity.id
_entity.type
_entity.pdbx_description
1 polymer ?
#
loop_
_entity_poly.entity_id
_entity_poly.type
_entity_poly.pdbx_seq_one_letter_code
_entity_poly.pdbx_strand_id
1 'polypeptide(L)'
;MKPANPAGFTFFGQFIDHDLTEFRVVGENLSLIPQNPTIGQRQRVLEDGEPTSTNGRIPTLDLDCVYGLLGVVEPDLFHADGQFRMRADQKDILRDPRLYRNGRLIADPRNDENKIVVQIHILFERLHNQIHSSKPGSAAEKAPGGRAFEETRRTVQNVYRRIVLHDYLPRIVQEPHINAVLDKLERGETFYQAMNRRARAAFRQAFPRYETLGLEREVQPEGLIAMPVEFAHAVFRLGAHAASVRLCHECRPRLSAVRLGHGSAR
;
A
#
# COMPACT_ATOMS: atom_id res chain seq x y z
N MET A 1 14.07 -27.34 -3.32
CA MET A 1 12.80 -26.95 -3.97
C MET A 1 12.06 -26.05 -2.98
N LYS A 2 11.64 -24.84 -3.37
CA LYS A 2 10.93 -23.92 -2.46
C LYS A 2 9.51 -24.49 -2.20
N PRO A 3 9.02 -24.54 -0.96
CA PRO A 3 7.66 -25.02 -0.70
C PRO A 3 6.64 -24.17 -1.47
N ALA A 4 5.52 -24.79 -1.85
CA ALA A 4 4.43 -24.06 -2.49
C ALA A 4 3.98 -22.92 -1.57
N ASN A 5 4.00 -21.68 -2.09
CA ASN A 5 3.55 -20.54 -1.32
C ASN A 5 2.05 -20.71 -1.03
N PRO A 6 1.61 -20.57 0.24
CA PRO A 6 0.18 -20.50 0.53
C PRO A 6 -0.49 -19.42 -0.33
N ALA A 7 -1.68 -19.71 -0.87
CA ALA A 7 -2.41 -18.80 -1.74
C ALA A 7 -2.59 -17.37 -1.18
N GLY A 8 -2.56 -17.21 0.15
CA GLY A 8 -2.59 -15.90 0.82
C GLY A 8 -1.46 -14.96 0.40
N PHE A 9 -0.27 -15.47 0.04
CA PHE A 9 0.85 -14.63 -0.39
C PHE A 9 0.63 -14.01 -1.78
N THR A 10 -0.19 -14.63 -2.63
CA THR A 10 -0.60 -14.03 -3.91
C THR A 10 -1.42 -12.75 -3.68
N PHE A 11 -2.38 -12.80 -2.75
CA PHE A 11 -3.19 -11.63 -2.39
C PHE A 11 -2.40 -10.57 -1.63
N PHE A 12 -1.46 -10.98 -0.79
CA PHE A 12 -0.57 -10.02 -0.15
C PHE A 12 0.34 -9.32 -1.17
N GLY A 13 0.80 -10.02 -2.21
CA GLY A 13 1.50 -9.41 -3.34
C GLY A 13 0.67 -8.38 -4.08
N GLN A 14 -0.62 -8.66 -4.31
CA GLN A 14 -1.56 -7.69 -4.89
C GLN A 14 -1.77 -6.47 -3.98
N PHE A 15 -1.90 -6.67 -2.67
CA PHE A 15 -2.01 -5.57 -1.71
C PHE A 15 -0.75 -4.67 -1.73
N ILE A 16 0.44 -5.27 -1.80
CA ILE A 16 1.71 -4.52 -1.94
C ILE A 16 1.75 -3.74 -3.25
N ASP A 17 1.25 -4.31 -4.36
CA ASP A 17 1.14 -3.59 -5.63
C ASP A 17 0.26 -2.34 -5.52
N HIS A 18 -0.90 -2.44 -4.88
CA HIS A 18 -1.80 -1.30 -4.68
C HIS A 18 -1.18 -0.16 -3.86
N ASP A 19 -0.26 -0.49 -2.96
CA ASP A 19 0.49 0.46 -2.14
C ASP A 19 1.67 1.07 -2.91
N LEU A 20 2.40 0.28 -3.70
CA LEU A 20 3.57 0.74 -4.43
C LEU A 20 3.25 1.47 -5.74
N THR A 21 2.19 1.05 -6.44
CA THR A 21 1.95 1.45 -7.81
C THR A 21 0.50 1.86 -8.05
N GLU A 22 0.33 2.89 -8.86
CA GLU A 22 -0.92 3.19 -9.54
C GLU A 22 -0.55 3.73 -10.91
N PHE A 23 -0.60 2.87 -11.94
CA PHE A 23 -0.29 3.32 -13.27
C PHE A 23 -1.33 4.33 -13.76
N ARG A 24 -0.91 5.58 -13.96
CA ARG A 24 -1.72 6.64 -14.55
C ARG A 24 -1.16 6.91 -15.93
N VAL A 25 -1.95 6.61 -16.98
CA VAL A 25 -1.60 7.08 -18.31
C VAL A 25 -1.77 8.59 -18.28
N VAL A 26 -0.67 9.29 -18.50
CA VAL A 26 -0.65 10.71 -18.75
C VAL A 26 -0.68 10.86 -20.26
N GLY A 27 -1.79 11.37 -20.82
CA GLY A 27 -1.91 11.60 -22.27
C GLY A 27 -0.93 12.67 -22.76
N GLU A 28 -0.84 12.88 -24.08
CA GLU A 28 0.07 13.85 -24.72
C GLU A 28 -0.03 15.28 -24.12
N ASN A 29 -1.15 15.62 -23.49
CA ASN A 29 -1.42 16.91 -22.86
C ASN A 29 -1.24 16.92 -21.34
N LEU A 30 -0.44 16.02 -20.77
CA LEU A 30 -0.29 15.82 -19.32
C LEU A 30 -1.61 15.51 -18.58
N SER A 31 -2.65 15.13 -19.33
CA SER A 31 -3.99 14.90 -18.80
C SER A 31 -4.08 13.48 -18.24
N LEU A 32 -4.63 13.37 -17.02
CA LEU A 32 -4.93 12.08 -16.41
C LEU A 32 -6.00 11.36 -17.25
N ILE A 33 -5.67 10.22 -17.83
CA ILE A 33 -6.68 9.35 -18.45
C ILE A 33 -7.42 8.63 -17.32
N PRO A 34 -8.77 8.71 -17.25
CA PRO A 34 -9.56 7.96 -16.26
C PRO A 34 -9.26 6.46 -16.33
N GLN A 35 -9.22 5.81 -15.17
CA GLN A 35 -8.67 4.47 -14.89
C GLN A 35 -8.96 3.34 -15.92
N ASN A 36 -8.03 2.40 -15.91
CA ASN A 36 -7.86 1.15 -16.69
C ASN A 36 -7.27 1.31 -18.11
N PRO A 37 -6.24 0.53 -18.49
CA PRO A 37 -5.96 0.31 -19.91
C PRO A 37 -7.23 -0.26 -20.54
N THR A 38 -7.74 0.39 -21.58
CA THR A 38 -8.65 -0.26 -22.52
C THR A 38 -7.99 -1.57 -22.95
N ILE A 39 -8.65 -2.71 -22.71
CA ILE A 39 -8.12 -4.03 -23.07
C ILE A 39 -7.71 -3.99 -24.56
N GLY A 40 -6.44 -4.28 -24.84
CA GLY A 40 -5.89 -4.29 -26.20
C GLY A 40 -5.19 -3.00 -26.64
N GLN A 41 -5.17 -1.92 -25.84
CA GLN A 41 -4.34 -0.74 -26.13
C GLN A 41 -3.00 -0.81 -25.39
N ARG A 42 -1.91 -0.89 -26.16
CA ARG A 42 -0.54 -0.78 -25.66
C ARG A 42 -0.31 0.67 -25.24
N GLN A 43 -0.14 0.91 -23.95
CA GLN A 43 0.24 2.21 -23.44
C GLN A 43 1.67 2.55 -23.89
N ARG A 44 1.86 3.78 -24.39
CA ARG A 44 3.15 4.27 -24.87
C ARG A 44 3.91 4.84 -23.68
N VAL A 45 5.05 4.23 -23.35
CA VAL A 45 5.99 4.80 -22.38
C VAL A 45 6.66 5.99 -23.05
N LEU A 46 6.56 7.18 -22.44
CA LEU A 46 7.36 8.32 -22.87
C LEU A 46 8.84 7.99 -22.61
N GLU A 47 9.71 8.23 -23.60
CA GLU A 47 11.13 7.86 -23.54
C GLU A 47 11.88 8.56 -22.39
N ASP A 48 12.96 7.90 -21.95
CA ASP A 48 13.86 8.31 -20.87
C ASP A 48 14.55 9.66 -21.17
N GLY A 49 13.86 10.77 -20.94
CA GLY A 49 14.41 12.12 -21.08
C GLY A 49 13.81 13.12 -20.10
N GLU A 50 12.56 12.92 -19.72
CA GLU A 50 11.82 13.76 -18.77
C GLU A 50 11.30 12.88 -17.62
N PRO A 51 11.21 13.38 -16.37
CA PRO A 51 10.56 12.65 -15.29
C PRO A 51 9.09 12.41 -15.64
N THR A 52 8.76 11.22 -16.14
CA THR A 52 7.39 10.85 -16.46
C THR A 52 6.66 10.44 -15.18
N SER A 53 5.51 11.05 -14.89
CA SER A 53 4.66 10.75 -13.73
C SER A 53 3.72 9.58 -13.96
N THR A 54 4.20 8.52 -14.63
CA THR A 54 3.37 7.36 -14.99
C THR A 54 2.94 6.55 -13.77
N ASN A 55 3.64 6.67 -12.64
CA ASN A 55 3.20 6.14 -11.35
C ASN A 55 2.53 7.24 -10.52
N GLY A 56 1.25 7.07 -10.21
CA GLY A 56 0.46 7.92 -9.32
C GLY A 56 0.62 7.62 -7.84
N ARG A 57 1.72 6.94 -7.43
CA ARG A 57 2.03 6.57 -6.05
C ARG A 57 3.42 6.99 -5.63
N ILE A 58 3.61 7.08 -4.31
CA ILE A 58 4.93 7.27 -3.70
C ILE A 58 5.49 5.87 -3.36
N PRO A 59 6.68 5.49 -3.85
CA PRO A 59 7.21 4.13 -3.72
C PRO A 59 7.85 3.86 -2.33
N THR A 60 7.13 4.15 -1.24
CA THR A 60 7.65 4.21 0.15
C THR A 60 7.21 3.06 1.04
N LEU A 61 6.33 2.18 0.56
CA LEU A 61 5.69 1.14 1.37
C LEU A 61 5.09 1.71 2.65
N ASP A 62 4.24 2.74 2.51
CA ASP A 62 3.73 3.54 3.62
C ASP A 62 2.23 3.37 3.88
N LEU A 63 1.61 2.35 3.28
CA LEU A 63 0.19 2.04 3.43
C LEU A 63 -0.70 3.22 3.00
N ASP A 64 -0.31 3.98 1.98
CA ASP A 64 -1.15 5.04 1.43
C ASP A 64 -2.50 4.49 0.91
N CYS A 65 -2.50 3.23 0.46
CA CYS A 65 -3.70 2.49 0.08
C CYS A 65 -4.65 2.16 1.26
N VAL A 66 -4.23 2.44 2.51
CA VAL A 66 -5.02 2.31 3.74
C VAL A 66 -5.28 3.68 4.38
N TYR A 67 -4.24 4.49 4.58
CA TYR A 67 -4.34 5.75 5.33
C TYR A 67 -4.85 6.94 4.50
N GLY A 68 -4.71 6.87 3.17
CA GLY A 68 -4.98 7.97 2.26
C GLY A 68 -3.84 8.13 1.25
N LEU A 69 -4.21 8.45 0.02
CA LEU A 69 -3.34 8.37 -1.15
C LEU A 69 -2.20 9.40 -1.12
N LEU A 70 -1.07 9.06 -1.75
CA LEU A 70 0.10 9.95 -1.86
C LEU A 70 0.68 10.36 -0.50
N GLY A 71 0.52 9.50 0.51
CA GLY A 71 0.98 9.75 1.88
C GLY A 71 0.11 10.74 2.67
N VAL A 72 -0.90 11.35 2.05
CA VAL A 72 -1.82 12.29 2.70
C VAL A 72 -2.91 11.51 3.42
N VAL A 73 -3.04 11.71 4.73
CA VAL A 73 -4.10 11.08 5.53
C VAL A 73 -5.45 11.61 5.04
N GLU A 74 -6.41 10.71 4.82
CA GLU A 74 -7.77 11.08 4.48
C GLU A 74 -8.64 11.12 5.75
N PRO A 75 -9.00 12.31 6.28
CA PRO A 75 -9.58 12.41 7.62
C PRO A 75 -10.94 11.70 7.78
N ASP A 76 -11.71 11.58 6.70
CA ASP A 76 -13.03 10.95 6.71
C ASP A 76 -12.98 9.44 7.03
N LEU A 77 -11.81 8.80 6.86
CA LEU A 77 -11.60 7.41 7.24
C LEU A 77 -11.53 7.21 8.76
N PHE A 78 -11.43 8.29 9.54
CA PHE A 78 -11.15 8.25 10.97
C PHE A 78 -12.26 8.89 11.81
N HIS A 79 -12.37 8.43 13.05
CA HIS A 79 -13.03 9.15 14.13
C HIS A 79 -12.16 10.31 14.61
N ALA A 80 -12.75 11.24 15.37
CA ALA A 80 -12.04 12.40 15.91
C ALA A 80 -10.88 12.02 16.86
N ASP A 81 -10.89 10.80 17.39
CA ASP A 81 -9.86 10.25 18.28
C ASP A 81 -8.76 9.47 17.53
N GLY A 82 -8.73 9.56 16.19
CA GLY A 82 -7.68 8.98 15.35
C GLY A 82 -7.89 7.50 14.99
N GLN A 83 -8.94 6.84 15.46
CA GLN A 83 -9.23 5.46 15.09
C GLN A 83 -9.92 5.37 13.73
N PHE A 84 -9.57 4.39 12.90
CA PHE A 84 -10.29 4.06 11.68
C PHE A 84 -11.76 3.76 11.97
N ARG A 85 -12.65 4.28 11.12
CA ARG A 85 -14.08 3.98 11.12
C ARG A 85 -14.31 2.62 10.52
N MET A 86 -14.67 1.66 11.37
CA MET A 86 -14.87 0.28 10.93
C MET A 86 -16.34 -0.11 10.98
N ARG A 87 -16.72 -1.08 10.14
CA ARG A 87 -18.00 -1.76 10.28
C ARG A 87 -18.07 -2.47 11.64
N ALA A 88 -19.25 -2.50 12.27
CA ALA A 88 -19.43 -3.06 13.61
C ALA A 88 -18.96 -4.53 13.76
N ASP A 89 -19.12 -5.36 12.72
CA ASP A 89 -18.65 -6.75 12.73
C ASP A 89 -17.18 -6.93 12.31
N GLN A 90 -16.53 -5.86 11.83
CA GLN A 90 -15.14 -5.81 11.33
C GLN A 90 -14.83 -6.90 10.29
N LYS A 91 -15.82 -7.37 9.55
CA LYS A 91 -15.66 -8.41 8.51
C LYS A 91 -15.60 -7.86 7.09
N ASP A 92 -15.97 -6.60 6.92
CA ASP A 92 -15.94 -5.89 5.66
C ASP A 92 -15.66 -4.41 5.94
N ILE A 93 -15.30 -3.67 4.90
CA ILE A 93 -15.14 -2.22 4.99
C ILE A 93 -16.47 -1.55 5.37
N LEU A 94 -16.39 -0.38 5.99
CA LEU A 94 -17.59 0.43 6.23
C LEU A 94 -18.08 1.01 4.89
N ARG A 95 -19.38 0.81 4.62
CA ARG A 95 -20.05 1.38 3.45
C ARG A 95 -21.11 2.36 3.92
N ASP A 96 -20.86 3.64 3.70
CA ASP A 96 -21.81 4.72 4.01
C ASP A 96 -21.77 5.78 2.89
N PRO A 97 -22.82 5.84 2.05
CA PRO A 97 -22.96 6.83 0.98
C PRO A 97 -22.90 8.30 1.45
N ARG A 98 -23.08 8.56 2.74
CA ARG A 98 -23.06 9.93 3.31
C ARG A 98 -21.67 10.38 3.73
N LEU A 99 -20.75 9.44 3.95
CA LEU A 99 -19.45 9.73 4.56
C LEU A 99 -18.31 9.77 3.55
N TYR A 100 -18.48 9.29 2.30
CA TYR A 100 -17.36 9.19 1.36
C TYR A 100 -17.76 9.18 -0.13
N ARG A 101 -16.84 9.60 -1.02
CA ARG A 101 -17.07 9.91 -2.45
C ARG A 101 -17.81 8.83 -3.25
N ASN A 102 -17.63 7.56 -2.92
CA ASN A 102 -18.26 6.40 -3.57
C ASN A 102 -19.05 5.52 -2.57
N GLY A 103 -19.27 6.02 -1.36
CA GLY A 103 -19.90 5.30 -0.25
C GLY A 103 -19.09 4.15 0.34
N ARG A 104 -17.82 3.96 -0.05
CA ARG A 104 -16.90 2.97 0.52
C ARG A 104 -15.83 3.71 1.30
N LEU A 105 -15.74 3.53 2.61
CA LEU A 105 -14.70 4.20 3.40
C LEU A 105 -13.40 3.41 3.25
N ILE A 106 -12.70 3.67 2.15
CA ILE A 106 -11.44 3.04 1.80
C ILE A 106 -10.60 4.02 0.98
N ALA A 107 -9.31 4.17 1.31
CA ALA A 107 -8.43 5.09 0.60
C ALA A 107 -8.21 4.69 -0.86
N ASP A 108 -7.88 3.41 -1.10
CA ASP A 108 -7.73 2.86 -2.44
C ASP A 108 -8.85 1.85 -2.75
N PRO A 109 -9.78 2.15 -3.67
CA PRO A 109 -10.88 1.25 -4.00
C PRO A 109 -10.42 -0.08 -4.60
N ARG A 110 -9.19 -0.20 -5.12
CA ARG A 110 -8.65 -1.47 -5.63
C ARG A 110 -8.54 -2.53 -4.55
N ASN A 111 -8.37 -2.11 -3.29
CA ASN A 111 -8.38 -3.03 -2.16
C ASN A 111 -9.75 -3.70 -1.93
N ASP A 112 -10.84 -3.18 -2.52
CA ASP A 112 -12.21 -3.74 -2.48
C ASP A 112 -12.54 -4.66 -3.69
N GLU A 113 -11.59 -4.95 -4.57
CA GLU A 113 -11.81 -5.83 -5.73
C GLU A 113 -11.81 -7.32 -5.37
N ASN A 114 -11.11 -7.70 -4.30
CA ASN A 114 -11.00 -9.07 -3.84
C ASN A 114 -11.23 -9.19 -2.34
N LYS A 115 -12.10 -10.13 -1.91
CA LYS A 115 -12.45 -10.31 -0.49
C LYS A 115 -11.24 -10.58 0.40
N ILE A 116 -10.21 -11.28 -0.07
CA ILE A 116 -8.99 -11.55 0.71
C ILE A 116 -8.15 -10.29 0.84
N VAL A 117 -8.02 -9.49 -0.22
CA VAL A 117 -7.31 -8.20 -0.17
C VAL A 117 -8.03 -7.24 0.79
N VAL A 118 -9.36 -7.20 0.78
CA VAL A 118 -10.17 -6.48 1.78
C VAL A 118 -9.84 -6.94 3.20
N GLN A 119 -9.69 -8.25 3.46
CA GLN A 119 -9.34 -8.72 4.80
C GLN A 119 -7.93 -8.28 5.22
N ILE A 120 -6.98 -8.21 4.30
CA ILE A 120 -5.62 -7.70 4.56
C ILE A 120 -5.69 -6.19 4.88
N HIS A 121 -6.47 -5.44 4.12
CA HIS A 121 -6.71 -4.02 4.39
C HIS A 121 -7.27 -3.79 5.80
N ILE A 122 -8.37 -4.48 6.13
CA ILE A 122 -9.03 -4.43 7.45
C ILE A 122 -8.06 -4.87 8.56
N LEU A 123 -7.15 -5.80 8.30
CA LEU A 123 -6.14 -6.21 9.28
C LEU A 123 -5.24 -5.03 9.68
N PHE A 124 -4.82 -4.19 8.74
CA PHE A 124 -4.00 -3.01 9.05
C PHE A 124 -4.81 -1.91 9.74
N GLU A 125 -6.08 -1.70 9.39
CA GLU A 125 -6.98 -0.79 10.13
C GLU A 125 -7.15 -1.24 11.59
N ARG A 126 -7.40 -2.55 11.80
CA ARG A 126 -7.54 -3.14 13.14
C ARG A 126 -6.26 -3.03 13.95
N LEU A 127 -5.11 -3.29 13.32
CA LEU A 127 -3.80 -3.16 13.96
C LEU A 127 -3.56 -1.71 14.40
N HIS A 128 -3.87 -0.73 13.54
CA HIS A 128 -3.82 0.68 13.90
C HIS A 128 -4.70 0.97 15.11
N ASN A 129 -6.00 0.62 15.04
CA ASN A 129 -6.95 0.90 16.11
C ASN A 129 -6.54 0.26 17.43
N GLN A 130 -6.02 -0.97 17.39
CA GLN A 130 -5.52 -1.67 18.57
C GLN A 130 -4.35 -0.93 19.20
N ILE A 131 -3.34 -0.52 18.42
CA ILE A 131 -2.19 0.24 18.94
C ILE A 131 -2.65 1.62 19.43
N HIS A 132 -3.43 2.34 18.63
CA HIS A 132 -3.86 3.71 18.90
C HIS A 132 -4.76 3.82 20.12
N SER A 133 -5.64 2.83 20.35
CA SER A 133 -6.54 2.81 21.52
C SER A 133 -5.80 2.90 22.85
N SER A 134 -4.59 2.32 22.91
CA SER A 134 -3.75 2.29 24.11
C SER A 134 -2.84 3.51 24.28
N LYS A 135 -2.77 4.40 23.28
CA LYS A 135 -1.88 5.56 23.31
C LYS A 135 -2.44 6.64 24.23
N PRO A 136 -1.65 7.12 25.20
CA PRO A 136 -2.01 8.31 25.97
C PRO A 136 -1.89 9.56 25.10
N GLY A 137 -2.64 10.60 25.44
CA GLY A 137 -2.58 11.89 24.76
C GLY A 137 -3.89 12.66 24.86
N SER A 138 -3.81 13.96 24.64
CA SER A 138 -4.98 14.82 24.46
C SER A 138 -5.76 14.45 23.19
N ALA A 139 -7.01 14.93 23.07
CA ALA A 139 -7.80 14.74 21.86
C ALA A 139 -7.09 15.26 20.61
N ALA A 140 -6.39 16.40 20.69
CA ALA A 140 -5.63 16.96 19.57
C ALA A 140 -4.41 16.11 19.18
N GLU A 141 -3.74 15.47 20.15
CA GLU A 141 -2.61 14.58 19.85
C GLU A 141 -3.06 13.26 19.21
N LYS A 142 -4.26 12.80 19.56
CA LYS A 142 -4.85 11.57 19.04
C LYS A 142 -5.57 11.75 17.71
N ALA A 143 -6.09 12.94 17.43
CA ALA A 143 -6.79 13.23 16.18
C ALA A 143 -5.93 12.90 14.94
N PRO A 144 -6.55 12.64 13.77
CA PRO A 144 -5.81 12.41 12.52
C PRO A 144 -4.79 13.52 12.23
N GLY A 145 -3.54 13.15 11.96
CA GLY A 145 -2.42 14.09 11.80
C GLY A 145 -1.79 14.60 13.11
N GLY A 146 -2.39 14.27 14.26
CA GLY A 146 -1.83 14.54 15.59
C GLY A 146 -0.59 13.68 15.88
N ARG A 147 0.21 14.10 16.87
CA ARG A 147 1.48 13.44 17.20
C ARG A 147 1.31 11.95 17.53
N ALA A 148 0.35 11.58 18.38
CA ALA A 148 0.14 10.18 18.78
C ALA A 148 -0.42 9.34 17.61
N PHE A 149 -1.21 9.95 16.74
CA PHE A 149 -1.67 9.34 15.49
C PHE A 149 -0.49 9.01 14.57
N GLU A 150 0.37 9.99 14.29
CA GLU A 150 1.53 9.83 13.41
C GLU A 150 2.54 8.80 13.96
N GLU A 151 2.76 8.76 15.27
CA GLU A 151 3.55 7.69 15.90
C GLU A 151 2.94 6.31 15.68
N THR A 152 1.61 6.20 15.76
CA THR A 152 0.91 4.93 15.55
C THR A 152 1.01 4.51 14.08
N ARG A 153 0.74 5.44 13.15
CA ARG A 153 0.89 5.25 11.71
C ARG A 153 2.30 4.76 11.35
N ARG A 154 3.34 5.43 11.84
CA ARG A 154 4.75 5.02 11.64
C ARG A 154 5.03 3.62 12.18
N THR A 155 4.47 3.28 13.34
CA THR A 155 4.61 1.94 13.93
C THR A 155 4.01 0.86 13.02
N VAL A 156 2.78 1.07 12.53
CA VAL A 156 2.09 0.14 11.63
C VAL A 156 2.81 0.01 10.29
N GLN A 157 3.26 1.13 9.70
CA GLN A 157 4.08 1.13 8.49
C GLN A 157 5.38 0.34 8.66
N ASN A 158 6.06 0.49 9.80
CA ASN A 158 7.28 -0.28 10.09
C ASN A 158 7.00 -1.77 10.22
N VAL A 159 5.88 -2.16 10.84
CA VAL A 159 5.44 -3.57 10.89
C VAL A 159 5.21 -4.09 9.47
N TYR A 160 4.48 -3.34 8.64
CA TYR A 160 4.24 -3.70 7.24
C TYR A 160 5.54 -3.88 6.45
N ARG A 161 6.46 -2.90 6.50
CA ARG A 161 7.78 -3.00 5.85
C ARG A 161 8.58 -4.21 6.31
N ARG A 162 8.54 -4.56 7.61
CA ARG A 162 9.19 -5.78 8.12
C ARG A 162 8.55 -7.04 7.57
N ILE A 163 7.22 -7.11 7.48
CA ILE A 163 6.51 -8.24 6.86
C ILE A 163 6.94 -8.36 5.38
N VAL A 164 6.98 -7.25 4.65
CA VAL A 164 7.41 -7.24 3.24
C VAL A 164 8.84 -7.76 3.11
N LEU A 165 9.78 -7.19 3.87
CA LEU A 165 11.21 -7.48 3.73
C LEU A 165 11.60 -8.87 4.24
N HIS A 166 11.07 -9.29 5.38
CA HIS A 166 11.52 -10.50 6.08
C HIS A 166 10.59 -11.69 5.88
N ASP A 167 9.36 -11.49 5.42
CA ASP A 167 8.41 -12.57 5.23
C ASP A 167 8.03 -12.76 3.76
N TYR A 168 7.52 -11.72 3.11
CA TYR A 168 7.07 -11.81 1.72
C TYR A 168 8.23 -11.99 0.74
N LEU A 169 9.23 -11.11 0.78
CA LEU A 169 10.32 -11.10 -0.20
C LEU A 169 11.10 -12.43 -0.22
N PRO A 170 11.49 -13.04 0.92
CA PRO A 170 12.17 -14.32 0.94
C PRO A 170 11.32 -15.48 0.41
N ARG A 171 9.99 -15.33 0.34
CA ARG A 171 9.08 -16.34 -0.24
C ARG A 171 8.93 -16.25 -1.74
N ILE A 172 9.19 -15.09 -2.35
CA ILE A 172 9.05 -14.92 -3.80
C ILE A 172 10.38 -14.75 -4.53
N VAL A 173 11.43 -14.26 -3.85
CA VAL A 173 12.79 -14.10 -4.40
C VAL A 173 13.73 -15.13 -3.76
N GLN A 174 14.75 -15.58 -4.50
CA GLN A 174 15.78 -16.46 -3.94
C GLN A 174 16.79 -15.64 -3.14
N GLU A 175 17.21 -16.16 -1.99
CA GLU A 175 18.11 -15.50 -1.04
C GLU A 175 19.36 -14.87 -1.67
N PRO A 176 20.10 -15.51 -2.61
CA PRO A 176 21.30 -14.90 -3.20
C PRO A 176 21.02 -13.56 -3.91
N HIS A 177 19.83 -13.41 -4.50
CA HIS A 177 19.45 -12.16 -5.17
C HIS A 177 19.09 -11.07 -4.15
N ILE A 178 18.48 -11.45 -3.02
CA ILE A 178 18.17 -10.51 -1.93
C ILE A 178 19.47 -9.99 -1.35
N ASN A 179 20.39 -10.88 -0.98
CA ASN A 179 21.69 -10.53 -0.40
C ASN A 179 22.50 -9.63 -1.34
N ALA A 180 22.56 -9.98 -2.64
CA ALA A 180 23.26 -9.15 -3.62
C ALA A 180 22.71 -7.71 -3.74
N VAL A 181 21.41 -7.50 -3.48
CA VAL A 181 20.81 -6.16 -3.45
C VAL A 181 21.12 -5.45 -2.14
N LEU A 182 21.05 -6.14 -1.00
CA LEU A 182 21.38 -5.59 0.32
C LEU A 182 22.85 -5.16 0.39
N ASP A 183 23.78 -5.99 -0.10
CA ASP A 183 25.21 -5.66 -0.16
C ASP A 183 25.50 -4.40 -1.00
N LYS A 184 24.74 -4.21 -2.08
CA LYS A 184 24.82 -2.99 -2.91
C LYS A 184 24.20 -1.79 -2.19
N LEU A 185 23.12 -2.00 -1.44
CA LEU A 185 22.43 -0.95 -0.69
C LEU A 185 23.34 -0.37 0.38
N GLU A 186 24.01 -1.23 1.14
CA GLU A 186 24.98 -0.84 2.18
C GLU A 186 26.15 -0.04 1.59
N ARG A 187 26.63 -0.42 0.41
CA ARG A 187 27.72 0.30 -0.29
C ARG A 187 27.26 1.57 -1.02
N GLY A 188 25.96 1.86 -1.09
CA GLY A 188 25.47 3.05 -1.80
C GLY A 188 25.40 2.92 -3.34
N GLU A 189 25.51 1.69 -3.84
CA GLU A 189 25.74 1.35 -5.25
C GLU A 189 24.50 0.78 -5.95
N THR A 190 23.33 0.81 -5.30
CA THR A 190 22.12 0.33 -5.96
C THR A 190 21.72 1.24 -7.12
N PHE A 191 21.08 0.62 -8.13
CA PHE A 191 20.43 1.34 -9.21
C PHE A 191 19.45 2.41 -8.67
N TYR A 192 18.66 2.07 -7.65
CA TYR A 192 17.71 2.98 -7.01
C TYR A 192 18.39 4.19 -6.33
N GLN A 193 19.49 4.00 -5.61
CA GLN A 193 20.24 5.12 -5.03
C GLN A 193 20.80 6.04 -6.11
N ALA A 194 21.34 5.48 -7.19
CA ALA A 194 21.81 6.26 -8.33
C ALA A 194 20.68 7.03 -9.02
N MET A 195 19.53 6.39 -9.23
CA MET A 195 18.35 7.01 -9.83
C MET A 195 17.81 8.15 -8.95
N ASN A 196 17.68 7.94 -7.63
CA ASN A 196 17.26 9.00 -6.70
C ASN A 196 18.22 10.20 -6.72
N ARG A 197 19.54 9.96 -6.79
CA ARG A 197 20.52 11.05 -6.95
C ARG A 197 20.28 11.84 -8.24
N ARG A 198 20.00 11.18 -9.36
CA ARG A 198 19.70 11.82 -10.64
C ARG A 198 18.39 12.61 -10.59
N ALA A 199 17.32 12.02 -10.06
CA ALA A 199 16.03 12.69 -9.92
C ALA A 199 16.12 13.96 -9.06
N ARG A 200 16.85 13.89 -7.95
CA ARG A 200 17.13 15.06 -7.08
C ARG A 200 17.98 16.13 -7.77
N ALA A 201 18.97 15.72 -8.56
CA ALA A 201 19.77 16.66 -9.33
C ALA A 201 18.93 17.38 -10.40
N ALA A 202 18.11 16.63 -11.15
CA ALA A 202 17.19 17.18 -12.14
C ALA A 202 16.17 18.14 -11.50
N PHE A 203 15.60 17.77 -10.35
CA PHE A 203 14.69 18.65 -9.59
C PHE A 203 15.36 19.99 -9.25
N ARG A 204 16.58 19.95 -8.69
CA ARG A 204 17.32 21.17 -8.34
C ARG A 204 17.68 22.02 -9.56
N GLN A 205 17.95 21.40 -10.71
CA GLN A 205 18.20 22.11 -11.97
C GLN A 205 16.94 22.76 -12.53
N ALA A 206 15.79 22.09 -12.46
CA ALA A 206 14.52 22.60 -12.95
C ALA A 206 13.95 23.71 -12.06
N PHE A 207 14.19 23.64 -10.75
CA PHE A 207 13.70 24.60 -9.77
C PHE A 207 14.84 25.29 -9.01
N PRO A 208 15.77 26.01 -9.65
CA PRO A 208 17.01 26.49 -9.02
C PRO A 208 16.79 27.53 -7.92
N ARG A 209 15.57 28.06 -7.77
CA ARG A 209 15.21 29.09 -6.78
C ARG A 209 14.30 28.57 -5.65
N TYR A 210 14.01 27.26 -5.58
CA TYR A 210 13.08 26.71 -4.58
C TYR A 210 13.50 27.03 -3.13
N GLU A 211 14.80 26.98 -2.83
CA GLU A 211 15.40 27.39 -1.55
C GLU A 211 15.16 28.87 -1.28
N THR A 212 15.49 29.74 -2.25
CA THR A 212 15.32 31.20 -2.12
C THR A 212 13.86 31.66 -2.05
N LEU A 213 12.92 30.83 -2.51
CA LEU A 213 11.48 31.08 -2.41
C LEU A 213 10.88 30.60 -1.08
N GLY A 214 11.69 30.03 -0.18
CA GLY A 214 11.23 29.54 1.12
C GLY A 214 10.32 28.31 1.03
N LEU A 215 10.33 27.61 -0.11
CA LEU A 215 9.50 26.41 -0.35
C LEU A 215 10.10 25.14 0.27
N GLU A 216 11.19 25.27 1.03
CA GLU A 216 11.92 24.17 1.69
C GLU A 216 11.04 23.36 2.66
N ARG A 217 10.01 23.99 3.23
CA ARG A 217 9.03 23.30 4.09
C ARG A 217 8.04 22.45 3.31
N GLU A 218 7.76 22.81 2.06
CA GLU A 218 6.77 22.15 1.20
C GLU A 218 7.42 21.13 0.27
N VAL A 219 8.69 21.35 -0.08
CA VAL A 219 9.44 20.53 -1.01
C VAL A 219 10.77 20.11 -0.37
N GLN A 220 10.88 18.82 -0.05
CA GLN A 220 12.13 18.21 0.40
C GLN A 220 12.68 17.29 -0.69
N PRO A 221 13.68 17.73 -1.48
CA PRO A 221 14.29 16.91 -2.52
C PRO A 221 14.85 15.59 -1.98
N GLU A 222 15.32 15.57 -0.73
CA GLU A 222 15.81 14.37 -0.05
C GLU A 222 14.72 13.32 0.12
N GLY A 223 13.46 13.75 0.25
CA GLY A 223 12.28 12.89 0.28
C GLY A 223 11.85 12.36 -1.10
N LEU A 224 12.42 12.88 -2.19
CA LEU A 224 12.11 12.41 -3.54
C LEU A 224 12.66 10.99 -3.73
N ILE A 225 11.75 10.05 -3.94
CA ILE A 225 12.05 8.66 -4.26
C ILE A 225 11.44 8.37 -5.63
N ALA A 226 12.30 8.11 -6.61
CA ALA A 226 11.89 7.75 -7.95
C ALA A 226 11.56 6.26 -8.04
N MET A 227 10.64 5.90 -8.94
CA MET A 227 10.32 4.53 -9.30
C MET A 227 10.64 4.31 -10.79
N PRO A 228 11.32 3.22 -11.18
CA PRO A 228 11.56 2.91 -12.59
C PRO A 228 10.24 2.55 -13.27
N VAL A 229 10.02 3.04 -14.48
CA VAL A 229 8.77 2.79 -15.22
C VAL A 229 8.59 1.30 -15.51
N GLU A 230 9.68 0.58 -15.79
CA GLU A 230 9.67 -0.86 -16.02
C GLU A 230 9.23 -1.63 -14.77
N PHE A 231 9.65 -1.15 -13.59
CA PHE A 231 9.23 -1.75 -12.32
C PHE A 231 7.74 -1.53 -12.11
N ALA A 232 7.26 -0.28 -12.24
CA ALA A 232 5.82 0.02 -12.12
C ALA A 232 4.98 -0.82 -13.09
N HIS A 233 5.44 -0.98 -14.34
CA HIS A 233 4.80 -1.83 -15.34
C HIS A 233 4.79 -3.32 -14.99
N ALA A 234 5.92 -3.84 -14.50
CA ALA A 234 6.04 -5.25 -14.16
C ALA A 234 5.14 -5.61 -12.97
N VAL A 235 5.10 -4.77 -11.94
CA VAL A 235 4.27 -5.01 -10.75
C VAL A 235 2.78 -4.91 -11.10
N PHE A 236 2.36 -3.91 -11.87
CA PHE A 236 0.98 -3.79 -12.36
C PHE A 236 0.49 -5.06 -13.08
N ARG A 237 1.34 -5.65 -13.94
CA ARG A 237 1.00 -6.90 -14.63
C ARG A 237 0.92 -8.09 -13.66
N LEU A 238 1.83 -8.17 -12.69
CA LEU A 238 1.81 -9.24 -11.68
C LEU A 238 0.54 -9.18 -10.82
N GLY A 239 0.08 -7.98 -10.43
CA GLY A 239 -1.18 -7.77 -9.72
C GLY A 239 -2.40 -8.25 -10.51
N ALA A 240 -2.49 -7.90 -11.80
CA ALA A 240 -3.58 -8.33 -12.69
C ALA A 240 -3.57 -9.85 -12.97
N HIS A 241 -2.38 -10.46 -13.10
CA HIS A 241 -2.25 -11.92 -13.28
C HIS A 241 -2.56 -12.71 -12.00
N ALA A 242 -2.22 -12.17 -10.83
CA ALA A 242 -2.59 -12.75 -9.52
C ALA A 242 -4.11 -12.81 -9.32
N ALA A 243 -4.84 -11.78 -9.77
CA ALA A 243 -6.30 -11.76 -9.77
C ALA A 243 -6.94 -12.82 -10.69
N SER A 244 -6.18 -13.37 -11.64
CA SER A 244 -6.62 -14.41 -12.59
C SER A 244 -6.40 -15.84 -12.10
N VAL A 245 -5.84 -16.04 -10.90
CA VAL A 245 -5.61 -17.37 -10.34
C VAL A 245 -6.96 -17.99 -9.94
N ARG A 246 -7.36 -19.07 -10.64
CA ARG A 246 -8.46 -19.95 -10.22
C ARG A 246 -8.13 -20.55 -8.85
N LEU A 247 -8.70 -19.99 -7.80
CA LEU A 247 -8.65 -20.57 -6.46
C LEU A 247 -9.84 -21.49 -6.27
N CYS A 248 -9.57 -22.80 -6.20
CA CYS A 248 -10.47 -23.74 -5.56
C CYS A 248 -10.42 -23.46 -4.05
N HIS A 249 -11.34 -22.65 -3.54
CA HIS A 249 -11.48 -22.45 -2.09
C HIS A 249 -12.22 -23.64 -1.47
N GLU A 250 -11.51 -24.47 -0.72
CA GLU A 250 -12.14 -25.30 0.31
C GLU A 250 -12.43 -24.42 1.53
N CYS A 251 -13.65 -23.92 1.63
CA CYS A 251 -14.16 -23.40 2.91
C CYS A 251 -14.29 -24.58 3.88
N ARG A 252 -13.49 -24.62 4.94
CA ARG A 252 -13.70 -25.59 6.03
C ARG A 252 -15.11 -25.42 6.60
N PRO A 253 -15.98 -26.44 6.57
CA PRO A 253 -17.28 -26.35 7.22
C PRO A 253 -17.07 -26.23 8.74
N ARG A 254 -17.82 -25.33 9.37
CA ARG A 254 -17.86 -25.19 10.83
C ARG A 254 -18.27 -26.54 11.42
N LEU A 255 -17.41 -27.15 12.23
CA LEU A 255 -17.78 -28.24 13.13
C LEU A 255 -18.80 -27.71 14.13
N SER A 256 -20.09 -27.92 13.86
CA SER A 256 -21.13 -27.88 14.87
C SER A 256 -20.89 -29.05 15.82
N ALA A 257 -20.54 -28.74 17.07
CA ALA A 257 -20.44 -29.73 18.13
C ALA A 257 -21.80 -30.38 18.35
N VAL A 258 -21.95 -31.63 17.90
CA VAL A 258 -23.03 -32.51 18.30
C VAL A 258 -22.80 -32.87 19.78
N ARG A 259 -23.65 -32.36 20.67
CA ARG A 259 -23.77 -32.89 22.04
C ARG A 259 -24.42 -34.28 21.94
N LEU A 260 -23.66 -35.32 22.20
CA LEU A 260 -24.19 -36.63 22.59
C LEU A 260 -23.82 -36.87 24.05
N GLY A 261 -24.83 -37.22 24.85
CA GLY A 261 -24.66 -37.72 26.20
C GLY A 261 -25.65 -37.07 27.17
N HIS A 262 -26.73 -37.79 27.47
CA HIS A 262 -27.13 -38.22 28.82
C HIS A 262 -28.41 -39.07 28.70
N GLY A 263 -28.23 -40.37 28.49
CA GLY A 263 -29.27 -41.38 28.73
C GLY A 263 -28.93 -42.09 30.04
N SER A 264 -29.64 -41.72 31.12
CA SER A 264 -29.60 -42.44 32.39
C SER A 264 -30.44 -43.70 32.26
N ALA A 265 -29.84 -44.86 32.48
CA ALA A 265 -30.57 -46.09 32.75
C ALA A 265 -31.27 -45.96 34.12
N ARG A 266 -32.52 -46.39 34.17
CA ARG A 266 -33.18 -47.02 35.33
C ARG A 266 -33.73 -48.33 34.84
#